data_AF-A0A3B0MI12-F1
#
_entry.id   AF-A0A3B0MI12-F1
#
_cell.length_a   1.000
_cell.length_b   1.000
_cell.length_c   1.000
_cell.angle_alpha   90.00
_cell.angle_beta   90.00
_cell.angle_gamma   90.00
#
_symmetry.space_group_name_H-M   'P 1'
#
loop_
_entity.id
_entity.type
_entity.pdbx_description
1 polymer ?
#
loop_
_entity_poly.entity_id
_entity_poly.type
_entity_poly.pdbx_seq_one_letter_code
_entity_poly.pdbx_strand_id
1 'polypeptide(L)' 'MYVCLCNRISDKTIKTLVRDNHITSISGLKKCVSIGSHCGKCLPQATQLIQNEQINLSVVTDIDAVQ' A
#
# COMPACT_ATOMS: atom_id res chain seq x y z
N MET A 1 11.63 -0.86 3.69
CA MET A 1 12.03 0.53 4.00
C MET A 1 10.91 1.29 4.70
N TYR A 2 11.22 2.27 5.57
CA TYR A 2 10.19 3.18 6.11
C TYR A 2 9.75 4.19 5.05
N VAL A 3 8.45 4.22 4.78
CA VAL A 3 7.82 5.15 3.83
C VAL A 3 7.35 6.41 4.57
N CYS A 4 6.80 6.25 5.78
CA CYS A 4 6.46 7.37 6.65
C CYS A 4 7.37 7.37 7.89
N LEU A 5 8.29 8.33 7.97
CA LEU A 5 9.18 8.49 9.12
C LEU A 5 8.45 9.02 10.36
N CYS A 6 7.50 9.94 10.19
CA CYS A 6 6.74 10.52 11.31
C CYS A 6 5.97 9.45 12.11
N ASN A 7 5.37 8.49 11.41
CA ASN A 7 4.50 7.48 12.01
C ASN A 7 5.06 6.06 11.91
N ARG A 8 6.35 5.91 11.53
CA ARG A 8 7.07 4.64 11.40
C ARG A 8 6.30 3.59 10.59
N ILE A 9 5.79 3.97 9.42
CA ILE A 9 5.05 3.07 8.53
C ILE A 9 5.99 2.55 7.45
N SER A 10 6.13 1.22 7.38
CA SER A 10 6.98 0.55 6.41
C SER A 10 6.26 0.25 5.10
N ASP A 11 7.03 0.05 4.03
CA ASP A 11 6.56 -0.54 2.78
C ASP A 11 5.84 -1.88 3.00
N LYS A 12 6.38 -2.77 3.85
CA LYS A 12 5.77 -4.05 4.21
C LYS A 12 4.37 -3.85 4.80
N THR A 13 4.21 -2.87 5.69
CA THR A 13 2.90 -2.53 6.27
C THR A 13 1.91 -2.12 5.17
N ILE A 14 2.32 -1.23 4.27
CA ILE A 14 1.44 -0.75 3.19
C ILE A 14 1.01 -1.91 2.29
N LYS A 15 1.97 -2.73 1.83
CA LYS A 15 1.70 -3.87 0.94
C LYS A 15 0.79 -4.91 1.58
N THR A 16 0.97 -5.17 2.87
CA THR A 16 0.12 -6.10 3.62
C THR A 16 -1.31 -5.59 3.67
N LEU A 17 -1.52 -4.31 3.98
CA LEU A 17 -2.86 -3.71 3.97
C LEU A 17 -3.50 -3.70 2.57
N VAL A 18 -2.71 -3.50 1.50
CA VAL A 18 -3.24 -3.61 0.13
C VAL A 18 -3.78 -5.01 -0.15
N ARG A 19 -3.03 -6.06 0.22
CA ARG A 19 -3.45 -7.45 0.00
C ARG A 19 -4.59 -7.88 0.91
N ASP A 20 -4.47 -7.64 2.20
CA ASP A 20 -5.36 -8.21 3.22
C ASP A 20 -6.65 -7.38 3.41
N ASN A 21 -6.58 -6.06 3.16
CA ASN A 21 -7.71 -5.14 3.33
C ASN A 21 -8.20 -4.55 2.01
N HIS A 22 -7.72 -5.06 0.87
CA HIS A 22 -8.07 -4.60 -0.48
C HIS A 22 -7.97 -3.07 -0.64
N ILE A 23 -6.91 -2.47 -0.09
CA ILE A 23 -6.71 -1.02 -0.16
C ILE A 23 -6.34 -0.62 -1.58
N THR A 24 -7.16 0.26 -2.18
CA THR A 24 -6.98 0.76 -3.54
C THR A 24 -6.66 2.26 -3.61
N SER A 25 -6.57 2.93 -2.45
CA SER A 25 -6.36 4.39 -2.39
C SER A 25 -5.71 4.84 -1.09
N ILE A 26 -5.10 6.04 -1.12
CA ILE A 26 -4.56 6.69 0.08
C ILE A 26 -5.64 6.92 1.14
N SER A 27 -6.85 7.30 0.72
CA SER A 27 -7.97 7.48 1.66
C SER A 27 -8.33 6.18 2.37
N GLY A 28 -8.29 5.04 1.66
CA GLY A 28 -8.41 3.72 2.29
C GLY A 28 -7.26 3.45 3.26
N LEU A 29 -6.02 3.68 2.84
CA LEU A 29 -4.83 3.45 3.67
C LEU A 29 -4.86 4.26 4.97
N LYS A 30 -5.31 5.52 4.91
CA LYS A 30 -5.47 6.41 6.07
C LYS A 30 -6.51 5.93 7.10
N LYS A 31 -7.47 5.08 6.70
CA LYS A 31 -8.41 4.46 7.63
C LYS A 31 -7.78 3.32 8.43
N CYS A 32 -6.72 2.69 7.90
CA CYS A 32 -6.03 1.59 8.55
C CYS A 32 -4.83 2.03 9.40
N VAL A 33 -4.12 3.07 8.96
CA VAL A 33 -2.92 3.58 9.62
C VAL A 33 -2.85 5.10 9.55
N SER A 34 -2.18 5.73 10.51
CA SER A 34 -2.01 7.19 10.59
C SER A 34 -1.01 7.74 9.56
N ILE A 35 -1.04 7.30 8.30
CA ILE A 35 -0.09 7.77 7.28
C ILE A 35 -0.38 9.21 6.83
N GLY A 36 0.67 10.03 6.70
CA GLY A 36 0.56 11.40 6.21
C GLY A 36 -0.19 12.38 7.14
N SER A 37 -0.37 12.03 8.42
CA SER A 37 -1.03 12.88 9.41
C SER A 37 -0.19 14.05 9.93
N HIS A 38 1.13 14.05 9.68
CA HIS A 38 2.04 15.10 10.14
C HIS A 38 2.57 15.96 8.98
N CYS A 39 3.61 15.50 8.26
CA CYS A 39 4.25 16.31 7.21
C CYS A 39 3.81 15.98 5.78
N GLY A 40 3.04 14.90 5.57
CA GLY A 40 2.53 14.50 4.25
C GLY A 40 3.56 13.99 3.22
N LYS A 41 4.87 14.10 3.47
CA LYS A 41 5.94 13.75 2.49
C LYS A 41 5.92 12.30 2.01
N CYS A 42 5.36 11.39 2.80
CA CYS A 42 5.24 9.98 2.46
C CYS A 42 4.14 9.68 1.44
N LEU A 43 3.20 10.60 1.19
CA LEU A 43 1.99 10.33 0.42
C LEU A 43 2.26 9.95 -1.05
N PRO A 44 3.15 10.65 -1.80
CA PRO A 44 3.44 10.25 -3.18
C PRO A 44 3.98 8.83 -3.30
N GLN A 45 4.96 8.49 -2.45
CA GLN A 45 5.56 7.15 -2.44
C GLN A 45 4.58 6.07 -1.97
N ALA A 46 3.74 6.37 -0.98
CA ALA A 46 2.70 5.44 -0.54
C ALA A 46 1.67 5.16 -1.65
N THR A 47 1.30 6.16 -2.45
CA THR A 47 0.40 5.98 -3.61
C THR A 47 1.02 5.06 -4.65
N GLN A 48 2.29 5.27 -5.00
CA GLN A 48 3.00 4.41 -5.95
C GLN A 48 3.09 2.96 -5.44
N LEU A 49 3.33 2.77 -4.13
CA LEU A 49 3.34 1.43 -3.55
C LEU A 49 1.99 0.73 -3.62
N ILE A 50 0.88 1.46 -3.39
CA ILE A 50 -0.47 0.91 -3.56
C ILE A 50 -0.67 0.45 -5.00
N GLN A 51 -0.38 1.32 -5.98
CA GLN A 51 -0.57 1.02 -7.41
C GLN A 51 0.29 -0.17 -7.86
N ASN A 52 1.57 -0.20 -7.48
CA ASN A 52 2.48 -1.29 -7.82
C ASN A 52 2.02 -2.62 -7.22
N GLU A 53 1.53 -2.61 -5.98
CA GLU A 53 1.06 -3.81 -5.31
C GLU A 53 -0.27 -4.32 -5.91
N GLN A 54 -1.16 -3.41 -6.34
CA GLN A 54 -2.38 -3.80 -7.06
C GLN A 54 -2.06 -4.46 -8.40
N ILE A 55 -1.10 -3.92 -9.16
CA ILE A 55 -0.62 -4.54 -10.41
C ILE A 55 -0.04 -5.94 -10.13
N ASN A 56 0.77 -6.08 -9.08
CA ASN A 56 1.30 -7.38 -8.67
C ASN A 56 0.20 -8.39 -8.33
N LEU A 57 -0.90 -7.95 -7.72
CA LEU A 57 -2.02 -8.83 -7.41
C LEU A 57 -2.75 -9.29 -8.70
N SER A 58 -2.90 -8.39 -9.68
CA SER A 58 -3.55 -8.69 -10.96
C SER A 58 -2.73 -9.64 -11.85
N VAL A 59 -1.40 -9.61 -11.79
CA VAL A 59 -0.57 -10.56 -12.58
C VAL A 59 -0.52 -11.97 -11.99
N VAL A 60 -0.80 -12.14 -10.70
CA VAL A 60 -0.87 -13.46 -10.08
C VAL A 60 -2.16 -14.20 -10.46
N THR A 61 -3.27 -13.49 -10.68
CA THR A 61 -4.53 -14.12 -11.07
C THR A 61 -4.54 -14.75 -12.48
N ASP A 62 -3.58 -14.41 -13.35
CA ASP A 62 -3.46 -15.00 -14.68
C ASP A 62 -2.65 -16.32 -14.70
N ILE A 63 -1.84 -16.62 -13.67
CA ILE A 63 -1.09 -17.89 -13.63
C ILE A 63 -1.88 -19.03 -12.96
N ASP A 64 -2.77 -18.70 -12.02
CA ASP A 64 -3.58 -19.69 -11.30
C ASP A 64 -4.82 -20.18 -12.09
N ALA A 65 -5.06 -19.65 -13.29
CA ALA A 65 -6.11 -20.12 -14.21
C ALA A 65 -5.64 -21.26 -15.16
N VAL A 66 -4.39 -21.72 -15.04
CA VAL A 66 -3.82 -22.86 -15.79
C VAL A 66 -3.41 -23.98 -14.84
N GLN A 67 -4.31 -24.39 -13.93
CA GLN A 67 -4.24 -25.70 -13.28
C GLN A 67 -5.57 -26.43 -13.38
#